data_AF-A0A9D7LUK7-F1
#
_entry.id   AF-A0A9D7LUK7-F1
#
_cell.length_a   1.000
_cell.length_b   1.000
_cell.length_c   1.000
_cell.angle_alpha   90.00
_cell.angle_beta   90.00
_cell.angle_gamma   90.00
#
_symmetry.space_group_name_H-M   'P 1'
#
loop_
_entity.id
_entity.type
_entity.pdbx_description
1 polymer ?
#
loop_
_entity_poly.entity_id
_entity_poly.type
_entity_poly.pdbx_seq_one_letter_code
_entity_poly.pdbx_strand_id
1 'polypeptide(L)' 'MHGKAPAKEALSASQQLELLLGYPWPYTGRPPRYDLSTWTVTDDWPDPVPVTSDEVMLFERWFGDLFDELLRDCA' A
#
# COMPACT_ATOMS: atom_id res chain seq x y z
N MET A 1 47.98 -13.33 15.49
CA MET A 1 46.68 -14.01 15.67
C MET A 1 45.60 -12.93 15.71
N HIS A 2 44.89 -12.68 14.62
CA HIS A 2 43.81 -11.68 14.60
C HIS A 2 42.49 -12.42 14.41
N GLY A 3 41.86 -12.78 15.54
CA GLY A 3 40.50 -13.32 15.54
C GLY A 3 39.52 -12.20 15.21
N LYS A 4 38.93 -12.25 14.02
CA LYS A 4 37.84 -11.36 13.62
C LYS A 4 36.61 -11.74 14.45
N ALA A 5 36.13 -10.83 15.30
CA ALA A 5 34.91 -11.04 16.07
C ALA A 5 33.73 -11.33 15.12
N PRO A 6 32.83 -12.28 15.45
CA PRO A 6 31.72 -12.61 14.58
C PRO A 6 30.79 -11.40 14.47
N ALA A 7 30.54 -10.95 13.25
CA ALA A 7 29.48 -9.97 13.00
C ALA A 7 28.18 -10.58 13.52
N LYS A 8 27.54 -9.94 14.50
CA LYS A 8 26.22 -10.34 14.99
C LYS A 8 25.29 -10.37 13.77
N GLU A 9 24.92 -11.57 13.35
CA GLU A 9 24.13 -11.81 12.15
C GLU A 9 22.76 -11.17 12.35
N ALA A 10 22.58 -10.00 11.75
CA ALA A 10 21.26 -9.41 11.62
C ALA A 10 20.41 -10.37 10.79
N LEU A 11 19.20 -10.69 11.29
CA LEU A 11 18.27 -11.54 10.58
C LEU A 11 18.08 -11.03 9.15
N SER A 12 18.10 -11.94 8.18
CA SER A 12 17.77 -11.59 6.80
C SER A 12 16.32 -11.08 6.72
N ALA A 13 16.01 -10.29 5.69
CA ALA A 13 14.65 -9.83 5.47
C ALA A 13 13.63 -10.98 5.40
N SER A 14 14.03 -12.14 4.86
CA SER A 14 13.18 -13.33 4.82
C SER A 14 12.87 -13.89 6.22
N GLN A 15 13.88 -13.95 7.10
CA GLN A 15 13.69 -14.40 8.47
C GLN A 15 12.82 -13.44 9.28
N GLN A 16 12.98 -12.13 9.07
CA GLN A 16 12.13 -11.12 9.70
C GLN A 16 10.66 -11.24 9.26
N LEU A 17 10.42 -11.52 7.97
CA LEU A 17 9.09 -11.75 7.43
C LEU A 17 8.44 -13.03 7.97
N GLU A 18 9.19 -14.12 8.08
CA GLU A 18 8.69 -15.38 8.67
C GLU A 18 8.27 -15.20 10.13
N LEU A 19 9.05 -14.45 10.91
CA LEU A 19 8.70 -14.12 12.30
C LEU A 19 7.42 -13.27 12.39
N LEU A 20 7.22 -12.34 11.45
CA LEU A 20 6.03 -11.49 11.42
C LEU A 20 4.77 -12.28 11.08
N LEU A 21 4.87 -13.22 10.15
CA LEU A 21 3.74 -13.95 9.61
C LEU A 21 3.37 -15.20 10.43
N GLY A 22 4.32 -15.77 11.18
CA GLY A 22 4.09 -16.96 12.00
C GLY A 22 3.93 -18.27 11.20
N TYR A 23 4.21 -18.23 9.90
CA TYR A 23 4.29 -19.37 9.01
C TYR A 23 5.47 -19.18 8.03
N PRO A 24 6.09 -20.27 7.54
CA PRO A 24 7.19 -20.17 6.59
C PRO A 24 6.73 -19.46 5.31
N TRP A 25 7.57 -18.57 4.79
CA TRP A 25 7.26 -17.82 3.58
C TRP A 25 7.01 -18.79 2.42
N PRO A 26 5.83 -18.76 1.76
CA PRO A 26 5.34 -19.96 1.11
C PRO A 26 5.72 -19.98 -0.36
N TYR A 27 7.01 -19.92 -0.72
CA TYR A 27 7.39 -20.27 -2.10
C TYR A 27 8.68 -21.08 -2.09
N THR A 28 8.56 -22.40 -1.93
CA THR A 28 9.55 -23.32 -2.50
C THR A 28 9.46 -23.21 -4.03
N GLY A 29 10.16 -22.23 -4.60
CA GLY A 29 10.18 -21.98 -6.05
C GLY A 29 9.82 -20.56 -6.45
N ARG A 30 9.47 -20.38 -7.72
CA ARG A 30 9.10 -19.07 -8.29
C ARG A 30 7.78 -18.61 -7.66
N PRO A 31 7.67 -17.36 -7.19
CA PRO A 31 6.39 -16.77 -6.84
C PRO A 31 5.41 -16.97 -8.01
N PRO A 32 4.13 -17.27 -7.75
CA PRO A 32 3.10 -17.29 -8.77
C PRO A 32 3.25 -16.04 -9.64
N ARG A 33 3.32 -16.23 -10.96
CA ARG A 33 3.17 -15.09 -11.85
C ARG A 33 1.77 -14.56 -11.60
N TYR A 34 1.66 -13.40 -10.97
CA TYR A 34 0.41 -12.67 -10.92
C TYR A 34 0.04 -12.31 -12.35
N ASP A 35 -0.90 -13.05 -12.93
CA ASP A 35 -1.50 -12.69 -14.20
C ASP A 35 -2.55 -11.62 -13.92
N LEU A 36 -2.21 -10.37 -14.21
CA LEU A 36 -3.10 -9.22 -14.00
C LEU A 36 -4.43 -9.38 -14.76
N SER A 37 -4.48 -10.20 -15.82
CA SER A 37 -5.72 -10.48 -16.55
C SER A 37 -6.74 -11.30 -15.72
N THR A 38 -6.30 -11.92 -14.63
CA THR A 38 -7.18 -12.67 -13.70
C THR A 38 -7.77 -11.80 -12.60
N TRP A 39 -7.33 -10.54 -12.48
CA TRP A 39 -7.83 -9.64 -11.45
C TRP A 39 -9.21 -9.11 -11.84
N THR A 40 -10.16 -9.26 -10.92
CA THR A 40 -11.49 -8.66 -11.06
C THR A 40 -11.49 -7.37 -10.23
N VAL A 41 -11.79 -6.24 -10.87
CA VAL A 41 -12.03 -4.96 -10.18
C VAL A 41 -13.54 -4.85 -9.99
N THR A 42 -13.99 -4.86 -8.74
CA THR A 42 -15.39 -4.65 -8.40
C THR A 42 -15.52 -3.33 -7.66
N ASP A 43 -16.47 -2.50 -8.08
CA ASP A 43 -16.85 -1.28 -7.37
C ASP A 43 -18.07 -1.60 -6.50
N ASP A 44 -17.82 -2.09 -5.28
CA ASP A 44 -18.84 -2.49 -4.32
C ASP A 44 -19.25 -1.33 -3.37
N TRP A 45 -19.06 -0.09 -3.81
CA TRP A 45 -19.38 1.07 -3.00
C TRP A 45 -20.89 1.34 -2.96
N PRO A 46 -21.41 1.81 -1.81
CA PRO A 46 -22.79 2.26 -1.71
C PRO A 46 -23.03 3.49 -2.60
N ASP A 47 -24.24 3.61 -3.17
CA ASP A 47 -24.64 4.76 -3.99
C ASP A 47 -25.68 5.63 -3.24
N PRO A 48 -25.31 6.84 -2.77
CA PRO A 48 -23.98 7.47 -2.86
C PRO A 48 -23.00 7.01 -1.77
N VAL A 49 -21.71 7.18 -2.02
CA VAL A 49 -20.64 6.90 -1.05
C VAL A 49 -20.82 7.84 0.15
N PRO A 50 -20.94 7.33 1.39
CA PRO A 50 -21.10 8.18 2.55
C PRO A 50 -19.79 8.92 2.83
N VAL A 51 -19.86 10.25 2.85
CA VAL A 51 -18.76 11.13 3.25
C VAL A 51 -19.25 12.10 4.31
N THR A 52 -18.37 12.44 5.25
CA THR A 52 -18.66 13.40 6.32
C THR A 52 -18.22 14.81 5.94
N SER A 53 -18.81 15.83 6.59
CA SER A 53 -18.40 17.22 6.37
C SER A 53 -16.94 17.48 6.74
N ASP A 54 -16.40 16.77 7.74
CA ASP A 54 -14.99 16.90 8.13
C ASP A 54 -14.04 16.33 7.08
N GLU A 55 -14.41 15.21 6.45
CA GLU A 55 -13.66 14.62 5.33
C GLU A 55 -13.69 15.52 4.09
N VAL A 56 -14.84 16.11 3.78
CA VAL A 56 -14.97 17.09 2.70
C VAL A 56 -14.11 18.33 2.97
N MET A 57 -14.15 18.87 4.20
CA MET A 57 -13.31 20.00 4.59
C MET A 57 -11.82 19.68 4.47
N LEU A 58 -11.40 18.48 4.88
CA LEU A 58 -10.02 18.04 4.72
C LEU A 58 -9.64 17.99 3.24
N PHE A 59 -10.50 17.42 2.39
CA PHE A 59 -10.28 17.32 0.96
C PHE A 59 -10.16 18.70 0.30
N GLU A 60 -11.11 19.61 0.58
CA GLU A 60 -11.11 20.98 0.06
C GLU A 60 -9.91 21.79 0.54
N ARG A 61 -9.40 21.54 1.75
CA ARG A 61 -8.19 22.22 2.25
C ARG A 61 -6.95 21.93 1.40
N TRP A 62 -6.86 20.77 0.76
CA TRP A 62 -5.71 20.37 -0.05
C TRP A 62 -5.91 20.61 -1.55
N PHE A 63 -7.15 20.57 -2.03
CA PHE A 63 -7.47 20.59 -3.46
C PHE A 63 -8.39 21.74 -3.90
N GLY A 64 -8.89 22.55 -2.97
CA GLY A 64 -9.88 23.59 -3.26
C GLY A 64 -9.37 24.63 -4.27
N ASP A 65 -8.14 25.10 -4.09
CA ASP A 65 -7.51 26.06 -5.01
C ASP A 65 -7.29 25.47 -6.42
N LEU A 66 -6.93 24.20 -6.50
CA LEU A 66 -6.80 23.46 -7.76
C LEU A 66 -8.15 23.38 -8.49
N PHE A 67 -9.25 23.06 -7.79
CA PHE A 67 -10.57 23.00 -8.41
C PHE A 67 -11.09 24.39 -8.79
N ASP A 68 -10.85 25.41 -7.97
CA ASP A 68 -11.20 26.80 -8.27
C ASP A 68 -10.46 27.34 -9.50
N GLU A 69 -9.30 26.78 -9.84
CA GLU A 69 -8.59 27.05 -11.09
C GLU A 69 -9.13 26.21 -12.26
N LEU A 70 -9.24 24.89 -12.09
CA LEU A 70 -9.65 23.97 -13.15
C LEU A 70 -11.10 24.17 -13.61
N LEU A 71 -11.98 24.60 -12.70
CA LEU A 71 -13.41 24.76 -12.96
C LEU A 71 -13.81 26.23 -13.16
N ARG A 72 -12.83 27.15 -13.20
CA ARG A 72 -13.06 28.59 -13.30
C ARG A 72 -13.84 29.00 -14.55
N ASP A 73 -13.67 28.26 -15.64
CA ASP A 73 -14.30 28.52 -16.94
C ASP A 73 -15.57 27.69 -17.18
N CYS A 74 -16.07 26.95 -16.18
CA CYS A 74 -17.28 26.13 -16.29
C CYS A 74 -18.59 26.89 -15.96
N ALA A 75 -18.56 28.23 -15.85
CA ALA A 75 -19.71 29.08 -15.53
C ALA A 75 -20.08 30.04 -16.66
#